data_AF-A0A496VYI4-F1
#
_entry.id   AF-A0A496VYI4-F1
#
_cell.length_a   1.000
_cell.length_b   1.000
_cell.length_c   1.000
_cell.angle_alpha   90.00
_cell.angle_beta   90.00
_cell.angle_gamma   90.00
#
_symmetry.space_group_name_H-M   'P 1'
#
loop_
_entity.id
_entity.type
_entity.pdbx_description
1 polymer ?
#
loop_
_entity_poly.entity_id
_entity_poly.type
_entity_poly.pdbx_seq_one_letter_code
_entity_poly.pdbx_strand_id
1 'polypeptide(L)'
;MKEFKMNTKISEAIVTHNHWKFDLKNAIETGQSGLTVDEIQNTHLCTLGKWLDTVDGKRLPDYSQIVELHGKFHHEAGKIRYLALTGQPSQAIAKMQLGSLFSQLSSLLIDKLATMNKKMGDAIVMHNRWKFDLKQAIATGQSHILVEEAQNPLLCSFGKWLYSAEGIILPNYLELVELHGEFHKEAANILHLALTGESSEAIARMQLGSDFSRISSNLIDKLAEIGQETNCEL
;
A
#
# COMPACT_ATOMS: atom_id res chain seq x y z
N MET A 1 19.69 -0.74 18.71
CA MET A 1 19.10 0.61 18.90
C MET A 1 18.98 1.44 17.61
N LYS A 2 20.02 1.63 16.77
CA LYS A 2 19.90 2.43 15.53
C LYS A 2 19.00 1.77 14.47
N GLU A 3 19.17 0.48 14.24
CA GLU A 3 18.36 -0.31 13.28
C GLU A 3 16.89 -0.39 13.71
N PHE A 4 16.64 -0.63 15.00
CA PHE A 4 15.30 -0.56 15.61
C PHE A 4 14.60 0.78 15.30
N LYS A 5 15.25 1.90 15.64
CA LYS A 5 14.69 3.24 15.41
C LYS A 5 14.41 3.54 13.93
N MET A 6 15.24 3.01 13.04
CA MET A 6 15.04 3.10 11.59
C MET A 6 13.81 2.29 11.14
N ASN A 7 13.67 1.04 11.59
CA ASN A 7 12.54 0.18 11.24
C ASN A 7 11.21 0.75 11.73
N THR A 8 11.17 1.28 12.96
CA THR A 8 9.96 1.96 13.47
C THR A 8 9.55 3.12 12.57
N LYS A 9 10.50 3.96 12.14
CA LYS A 9 10.22 5.11 11.27
C LYS A 9 9.78 4.71 9.87
N ILE A 10 10.33 3.61 9.34
CA ILE A 10 9.89 3.01 8.08
C ILE A 10 8.44 2.53 8.20
N SER A 11 8.10 1.78 9.25
CA SER A 11 6.72 1.30 9.47
C SER A 11 5.72 2.47 9.62
N GLU A 12 6.05 3.49 10.41
CA GLU A 12 5.22 4.70 10.54
C GLU A 12 4.98 5.38 9.19
N ALA A 13 6.02 5.47 8.36
CA ALA A 13 5.93 6.06 7.03
C ALA A 13 5.05 5.21 6.08
N ILE A 14 5.17 3.89 6.11
CA ILE A 14 4.35 2.96 5.31
C ILE A 14 2.87 3.11 5.68
N VAL A 15 2.52 3.05 6.97
CA VAL A 15 1.13 3.20 7.44
C VAL A 15 0.56 4.55 7.01
N THR A 16 1.30 5.64 7.27
CA THR A 16 0.86 6.99 6.91
C THR A 16 0.58 7.09 5.40
N HIS A 17 1.49 6.60 4.54
CA HIS A 17 1.34 6.66 3.09
C HIS A 17 0.30 5.71 2.54
N ASN A 18 0.06 4.58 3.21
CA ASN A 18 -1.05 3.69 2.90
C ASN A 18 -2.41 4.38 3.16
N HIS A 19 -2.48 5.28 4.14
CA HIS A 19 -3.71 5.99 4.53
C HIS A 19 -4.03 7.22 3.69
N TRP A 20 -3.03 7.88 3.10
CA TRP A 20 -3.22 9.08 2.25
C TRP A 20 -4.29 8.92 1.16
N LYS A 21 -4.42 7.72 0.57
CA LYS A 21 -5.46 7.45 -0.43
C LYS A 21 -6.88 7.57 0.16
N PHE A 22 -7.10 7.20 1.41
CA PHE A 22 -8.40 7.37 2.06
C PHE A 22 -8.66 8.84 2.39
N ASP A 23 -7.65 9.56 2.87
CA ASP A 23 -7.77 11.00 3.15
C ASP A 23 -8.11 11.81 1.90
N LEU A 24 -7.46 11.50 0.78
CA LEU A 24 -7.73 12.13 -0.51
C LEU A 24 -9.13 11.76 -1.03
N LYS A 25 -9.56 10.50 -0.90
CA LYS A 25 -10.93 10.08 -1.25
C LYS A 25 -11.96 10.84 -0.41
N ASN A 26 -11.77 10.93 0.91
CA ASN A 26 -12.66 11.68 1.78
C ASN A 26 -12.72 13.16 1.38
N ALA A 27 -11.59 13.76 1.01
CA ALA A 27 -11.58 15.13 0.52
C ALA A 27 -12.34 15.31 -0.81
N ILE A 28 -12.27 14.34 -1.71
CA ILE A 28 -13.05 14.32 -2.96
C ILE A 28 -14.55 14.22 -2.67
N GLU A 29 -14.94 13.36 -1.74
CA GLU A 29 -16.35 13.09 -1.41
C GLU A 29 -17.00 14.25 -0.66
N THR A 30 -16.26 14.88 0.25
CA THR A 30 -16.79 15.94 1.12
C THR A 30 -16.50 17.35 0.60
N GLY A 31 -15.55 17.50 -0.32
CA GLY A 31 -15.01 18.81 -0.72
C GLY A 31 -14.27 19.52 0.41
N GLN A 32 -13.92 18.82 1.50
CA GLN A 32 -13.33 19.39 2.70
C GLN A 32 -12.04 18.68 3.07
N SER A 33 -11.17 19.39 3.78
CA SER A 33 -10.11 18.72 4.50
C SER A 33 -9.34 19.58 5.50
N GLY A 34 -8.63 18.92 6.42
CA GLY A 34 -7.82 19.56 7.45
C GLY A 34 -6.43 20.05 7.01
N LEU A 35 -6.00 19.77 5.78
CA LEU A 35 -4.73 20.29 5.22
C LEU A 35 -4.98 21.10 3.95
N THR A 36 -4.23 22.18 3.76
CA THR A 36 -4.21 22.97 2.53
C THR A 36 -3.42 22.26 1.42
N VAL A 37 -3.58 22.71 0.16
CA VAL A 37 -2.77 22.18 -0.96
C VAL A 37 -1.27 22.42 -0.72
N ASP A 38 -0.91 23.59 -0.21
CA ASP A 38 0.49 23.94 0.06
C ASP A 38 1.09 23.08 1.17
N GLU A 39 0.32 22.79 2.23
CA GLU A 39 0.76 21.87 3.29
C GLU A 39 0.94 20.44 2.78
N ILE A 40 0.07 19.96 1.89
CA ILE A 40 0.25 18.65 1.25
C ILE A 40 1.49 18.64 0.35
N GLN A 41 1.74 19.69 -0.43
CA GLN A 41 2.88 19.71 -1.33
C GLN A 41 4.22 19.94 -0.62
N ASN A 42 4.20 20.46 0.60
CA ASN A 42 5.39 20.61 1.41
C ASN A 42 5.84 19.24 1.98
N THR A 43 6.77 18.62 1.27
CA THR A 43 7.35 17.31 1.60
C THR A 43 8.01 17.24 2.96
N HIS A 44 8.30 18.36 3.62
CA HIS A 44 9.00 18.39 4.90
C HIS A 44 8.05 18.37 6.11
N LEU A 45 6.73 18.46 5.90
CA LEU A 45 5.75 18.54 7.00
C LEU A 45 5.26 17.16 7.47
N CYS A 46 5.27 16.15 6.60
CA CYS A 46 4.84 14.80 6.95
C CYS A 46 5.90 14.07 7.81
N THR A 47 5.50 12.99 8.47
CA THR A 47 6.38 12.20 9.35
C THR A 47 7.64 11.69 8.62
N LEU A 48 7.48 11.18 7.40
CA LEU A 48 8.59 10.73 6.57
C LEU A 48 9.52 11.89 6.18
N GLY A 49 8.96 13.01 5.74
CA GLY A 49 9.70 14.23 5.41
C GLY A 49 10.58 14.75 6.55
N LYS A 50 9.95 14.93 7.71
CA LYS A 50 10.65 15.33 8.95
C LYS A 50 11.79 14.38 9.29
N TRP A 51 11.60 13.08 9.06
CA TRP A 51 12.66 12.10 9.27
C TRP A 51 13.76 12.19 8.21
N LEU A 52 13.44 12.35 6.93
CA LEU A 52 14.38 12.51 5.82
C LEU A 52 15.25 13.78 5.95
N ASP A 53 14.82 14.78 6.72
CA ASP A 53 15.61 15.97 7.01
C ASP A 53 16.67 15.77 8.09
N THR A 54 16.51 14.72 8.91
CA THR A 54 17.45 14.38 9.99
C THR A 54 18.73 13.74 9.45
N VAL A 55 19.80 13.74 10.28
CA VAL A 55 21.06 13.07 9.94
C VAL A 55 20.86 11.57 9.70
N ASP A 56 19.98 10.92 10.46
CA ASP A 56 19.70 9.49 10.32
C ASP A 56 18.95 9.20 9.01
N GLY A 57 17.94 10.00 8.66
CA GLY A 57 17.21 9.85 7.40
C GLY A 57 18.08 10.09 6.16
N LYS A 58 18.99 11.07 6.23
CA LYS A 58 19.97 11.35 5.16
C LYS A 58 20.98 10.23 4.91
N ARG A 59 21.09 9.25 5.82
CA ARG A 59 21.97 8.09 5.70
C ARG A 59 21.29 6.86 5.11
N LEU A 60 20.00 6.95 4.79
CA LEU A 60 19.30 5.82 4.18
C LEU A 60 19.95 5.43 2.85
N PRO A 61 20.02 4.11 2.55
CA PRO A 61 20.34 3.68 1.20
C PRO A 61 19.33 4.27 0.23
N ASP A 62 19.79 4.65 -0.97
CA ASP A 62 18.97 5.25 -2.02
C ASP A 62 18.22 6.53 -1.60
N TYR A 63 18.73 7.29 -0.61
CA TYR A 63 18.12 8.52 -0.10
C TYR A 63 17.60 9.46 -1.21
N SER A 64 18.40 9.70 -2.25
CA SER A 64 18.01 10.57 -3.37
C SER A 64 16.76 10.09 -4.09
N GLN A 65 16.63 8.78 -4.32
CA GLN A 65 15.45 8.18 -4.96
C GLN A 65 14.23 8.25 -4.04
N ILE A 66 14.41 8.06 -2.73
CA ILE A 66 13.31 8.18 -1.75
C ILE A 66 12.77 9.63 -1.77
N VAL A 67 13.65 10.61 -1.66
CA VAL A 67 13.29 12.04 -1.68
C VAL A 67 12.58 12.40 -2.99
N GLU A 68 13.07 11.89 -4.12
CA GLU A 68 12.44 12.12 -5.42
C GLU A 68 11.04 11.51 -5.51
N LEU A 69 10.88 10.23 -5.16
CA LEU A 69 9.57 9.54 -5.18
C LEU A 69 8.59 10.22 -4.23
N HIS A 70 9.05 10.57 -3.03
CA HIS A 70 8.28 11.27 -2.02
C HIS A 70 7.80 12.66 -2.51
N GLY A 71 8.68 13.43 -3.13
CA GLY A 71 8.31 14.73 -3.71
C GLY A 71 7.29 14.61 -4.84
N LYS A 72 7.48 13.66 -5.76
CA LYS A 72 6.53 13.38 -6.82
C LYS A 72 5.16 12.95 -6.28
N PHE A 73 5.15 12.10 -5.25
CA PHE A 73 3.93 11.67 -4.56
C PHE A 73 3.16 12.86 -3.98
N HIS A 74 3.82 13.69 -3.16
CA HIS A 74 3.20 14.86 -2.53
C HIS A 74 2.70 15.89 -3.55
N HIS A 75 3.45 16.11 -4.63
CA HIS A 75 3.01 16.99 -5.70
C HIS A 75 1.73 16.50 -6.38
N GLU A 76 1.63 15.20 -6.69
CA GLU A 76 0.43 14.62 -7.29
C GLU A 76 -0.75 14.57 -6.31
N ALA A 77 -0.50 14.28 -5.02
CA ALA A 77 -1.48 14.38 -3.95
C ALA A 77 -2.06 15.81 -3.84
N GLY A 78 -1.20 16.84 -3.95
CA GLY A 78 -1.60 18.24 -3.98
C GLY A 78 -2.52 18.58 -5.16
N LYS A 79 -2.26 18.03 -6.35
CA LYS A 79 -3.16 18.20 -7.52
C LYS A 79 -4.51 17.57 -7.29
N ILE A 80 -4.54 16.34 -6.76
CA ILE A 80 -5.79 15.64 -6.42
C ILE A 80 -6.58 16.47 -5.42
N ARG A 81 -5.91 16.99 -4.38
CA ARG A 81 -6.54 17.86 -3.38
C ARG A 81 -7.10 19.13 -3.99
N TYR A 82 -6.33 19.82 -4.83
CA TYR A 82 -6.80 21.04 -5.50
C TYR A 82 -8.09 20.77 -6.29
N LEU A 83 -8.13 19.67 -7.06
CA LEU A 83 -9.33 19.28 -7.81
C LEU A 83 -10.51 18.98 -6.89
N ALA A 84 -10.28 18.29 -5.77
CA ALA A 84 -11.30 18.00 -4.77
C ALA A 84 -11.91 19.29 -4.19
N LEU A 85 -11.06 20.23 -3.74
CA LEU A 85 -11.51 21.47 -3.08
C LEU A 85 -12.10 22.51 -4.06
N THR A 86 -11.81 22.39 -5.35
CA THR A 86 -12.34 23.28 -6.40
C THR A 86 -13.56 22.71 -7.12
N GLY A 87 -14.20 21.67 -6.57
CA GLY A 87 -15.43 21.11 -7.13
C GLY A 87 -15.25 20.32 -8.42
N GLN A 88 -14.08 19.69 -8.62
CA GLN A 88 -13.75 18.86 -9.78
C GLN A 88 -13.55 17.37 -9.40
N PRO A 89 -14.52 16.72 -8.73
CA PRO A 89 -14.34 15.38 -8.16
C PRO A 89 -14.07 14.30 -9.21
N SER A 90 -14.68 14.36 -10.39
CA SER A 90 -14.43 13.37 -11.45
C SER A 90 -12.97 13.36 -11.93
N GLN A 91 -12.34 14.54 -12.03
CA GLN A 91 -10.92 14.62 -12.40
C GLN A 91 -10.01 14.15 -11.25
N ALA A 92 -10.38 14.45 -10.01
CA ALA A 92 -9.66 13.97 -8.84
C ALA A 92 -9.71 12.44 -8.71
N ILE A 93 -10.89 11.84 -8.94
CA ILE A 93 -11.09 10.37 -8.96
C ILE A 93 -10.21 9.74 -10.04
N ALA A 94 -10.20 10.28 -11.27
CA ALA A 94 -9.37 9.76 -12.35
C ALA A 94 -7.87 9.74 -11.99
N LYS A 95 -7.41 10.74 -11.24
CA LYS A 95 -6.02 10.80 -10.74
C LYS A 95 -5.70 9.82 -9.62
N MET A 96 -6.71 9.23 -8.98
CA MET A 96 -6.55 8.23 -7.91
C MET A 96 -6.86 6.81 -8.35
N GLN A 97 -7.42 6.64 -9.54
CA GLN A 97 -7.76 5.33 -10.09
C GLN A 97 -6.56 4.39 -10.14
N LEU A 98 -6.84 3.09 -10.10
CA LEU A 98 -5.83 2.05 -10.26
C LEU A 98 -5.00 2.28 -11.53
N GLY A 99 -3.68 2.38 -11.38
CA GLY A 99 -2.77 2.62 -12.50
C GLY A 99 -2.55 4.09 -12.84
N SER A 100 -3.21 5.03 -12.17
CA SER A 100 -2.86 6.44 -12.22
C SER A 100 -1.43 6.70 -11.74
N LEU A 101 -0.87 7.85 -12.09
CA LEU A 101 0.46 8.27 -11.61
C LEU A 101 0.54 8.27 -10.08
N PHE A 102 -0.49 8.77 -9.38
CA PHE A 102 -0.53 8.75 -7.92
C PHE A 102 -0.45 7.33 -7.36
N SER A 103 -1.27 6.42 -7.88
CA SER A 103 -1.27 5.02 -7.41
C SER A 103 0.09 4.34 -7.61
N GLN A 104 0.76 4.60 -8.74
CA GLN A 104 2.08 4.06 -9.03
C GLN A 104 3.15 4.64 -8.10
N LEU A 105 3.17 5.97 -7.91
CA LEU A 105 4.11 6.64 -7.00
C LEU A 105 3.94 6.17 -5.56
N SER A 106 2.69 5.99 -5.11
CA SER A 106 2.37 5.45 -3.79
C SER A 106 2.94 4.04 -3.59
N SER A 107 2.69 3.12 -4.54
CA SER A 107 3.24 1.76 -4.49
C SER A 107 4.77 1.75 -4.54
N LEU A 108 5.39 2.50 -5.44
CA LEU A 108 6.85 2.57 -5.54
C LEU A 108 7.51 3.10 -4.27
N LEU A 109 6.92 4.12 -3.64
CA LEU A 109 7.43 4.67 -2.39
C LEU A 109 7.28 3.65 -1.24
N ILE A 110 6.11 3.00 -1.11
CA ILE A 110 5.89 1.96 -0.10
C ILE A 110 6.87 0.80 -0.31
N ASP A 111 7.02 0.29 -1.53
CA ASP A 111 7.94 -0.80 -1.84
C ASP A 111 9.38 -0.41 -1.50
N LYS A 112 9.80 0.81 -1.87
CA LYS A 112 11.15 1.31 -1.57
C LYS A 112 11.41 1.34 -0.07
N LEU A 113 10.48 1.88 0.72
CA LEU A 113 10.59 1.91 2.18
C LEU A 113 10.56 0.50 2.77
N ALA A 114 9.69 -0.37 2.26
CA ALA A 114 9.50 -1.72 2.77
C ALA A 114 10.75 -2.60 2.54
N THR A 115 11.41 -2.51 1.39
CA THR A 115 12.65 -3.26 1.09
C THR A 115 13.82 -2.98 2.04
N MET A 116 13.76 -1.89 2.82
CA MET A 116 14.76 -1.57 3.84
C MET A 116 14.59 -2.42 5.12
N ASN A 117 13.44 -3.07 5.30
CA ASN A 117 13.18 -4.04 6.36
C ASN A 117 12.98 -5.44 5.73
N LYS A 118 14.05 -6.23 5.60
CA LYS A 118 14.07 -7.45 4.79
C LYS A 118 12.96 -8.47 5.08
N LYS A 119 12.63 -8.73 6.36
CA LYS A 119 11.66 -9.78 6.71
C LYS A 119 10.21 -9.40 6.36
N MET A 120 9.88 -8.12 6.43
CA MET A 120 8.50 -7.63 6.21
C MET A 120 8.31 -6.89 4.90
N GLY A 121 9.40 -6.33 4.38
CA GLY A 121 9.51 -5.76 3.06
C GLY A 121 9.05 -6.73 2.00
N ASP A 122 9.55 -7.97 2.06
CA ASP A 122 9.19 -9.00 1.09
C ASP A 122 7.68 -9.27 1.09
N ALA A 123 7.04 -9.33 2.26
CA ALA A 123 5.59 -9.51 2.36
C ALA A 123 4.82 -8.33 1.77
N ILE A 124 5.16 -7.09 2.16
CA ILE A 124 4.49 -5.87 1.66
C ILE A 124 4.65 -5.75 0.14
N VAL A 125 5.87 -5.95 -0.37
CA VAL A 125 6.18 -5.88 -1.81
C VAL A 125 5.41 -6.94 -2.60
N MET A 126 5.33 -8.18 -2.09
CA MET A 126 4.56 -9.23 -2.76
C MET A 126 3.06 -8.95 -2.78
N HIS A 127 2.49 -8.36 -1.73
CA HIS A 127 1.07 -7.98 -1.73
C HIS A 127 0.77 -6.76 -2.61
N ASN A 128 1.71 -5.82 -2.74
CA ASN A 128 1.62 -4.77 -3.74
C ASN A 128 1.71 -5.35 -5.17
N ARG A 129 2.56 -6.36 -5.38
CA ARG A 129 2.70 -7.06 -6.66
C ARG A 129 1.40 -7.74 -7.11
N TRP A 130 0.64 -8.32 -6.19
CA TRP A 130 -0.68 -8.88 -6.49
C TRP A 130 -1.62 -7.88 -7.18
N LYS A 131 -1.62 -6.60 -6.77
CA LYS A 131 -2.43 -5.57 -7.44
C LYS A 131 -2.01 -5.37 -8.89
N PHE A 132 -0.70 -5.43 -9.16
CA PHE A 132 -0.18 -5.33 -10.52
C PHE A 132 -0.59 -6.55 -11.36
N ASP A 133 -0.44 -7.76 -10.82
CA ASP A 133 -0.76 -8.99 -11.56
C ASP A 133 -2.28 -9.10 -11.84
N LEU A 134 -3.14 -8.74 -10.88
CA LEU A 134 -4.59 -8.67 -11.10
C LEU A 134 -4.95 -7.62 -12.16
N LYS A 135 -4.30 -6.45 -12.15
CA LYS A 135 -4.52 -5.43 -13.18
C LYS A 135 -4.11 -5.95 -14.57
N GLN A 136 -2.99 -6.67 -14.68
CA GLN A 136 -2.58 -7.28 -15.93
C GLN A 136 -3.59 -8.34 -16.39
N ALA A 137 -4.09 -9.16 -15.47
CA ALA A 137 -5.12 -10.15 -15.78
C ALA A 137 -6.39 -9.48 -16.31
N ILE A 138 -6.85 -8.40 -15.68
CA ILE A 138 -8.01 -7.61 -16.14
C ILE A 138 -7.75 -7.05 -17.54
N ALA A 139 -6.56 -6.50 -17.80
CA ALA A 139 -6.25 -5.86 -19.06
C ALA A 139 -6.09 -6.85 -20.23
N THR A 140 -5.63 -8.06 -19.94
CA THR A 140 -5.25 -9.05 -20.97
C THR A 140 -6.20 -10.24 -21.07
N GLY A 141 -7.04 -10.46 -20.06
CA GLY A 141 -7.80 -11.70 -19.88
C GLY A 141 -6.92 -12.92 -19.62
N GLN A 142 -5.66 -12.72 -19.22
CA GLN A 142 -4.66 -13.79 -19.05
C GLN A 142 -3.92 -13.67 -17.72
N SER A 143 -3.60 -14.81 -17.12
CA SER A 143 -2.81 -14.88 -15.90
C SER A 143 -1.91 -16.11 -15.91
N HIS A 144 -0.75 -15.98 -15.29
CA HIS A 144 0.13 -17.11 -15.02
C HIS A 144 -0.23 -17.84 -13.72
N ILE A 145 -1.09 -17.23 -12.89
CA ILE A 145 -1.62 -17.78 -11.64
C ILE A 145 -3.03 -18.31 -11.92
N LEU A 146 -3.34 -19.51 -11.47
CA LEU A 146 -4.68 -20.08 -11.54
C LEU A 146 -5.59 -19.51 -10.44
N VAL A 147 -6.91 -19.50 -10.66
CA VAL A 147 -7.87 -18.99 -9.67
C VAL A 147 -7.79 -19.78 -8.36
N GLU A 148 -7.65 -21.10 -8.45
CA GLU A 148 -7.55 -21.99 -7.30
C GLU A 148 -6.24 -21.78 -6.53
N GLU A 149 -5.15 -21.44 -7.25
CA GLU A 149 -3.88 -21.10 -6.63
C GLU A 149 -3.95 -19.74 -5.93
N ALA A 150 -4.58 -18.75 -6.56
CA ALA A 150 -4.80 -17.43 -5.99
C ALA A 150 -5.69 -17.48 -4.74
N GLN A 151 -6.65 -18.40 -4.68
CA GLN A 151 -7.54 -18.57 -3.54
C GLN A 151 -6.85 -19.22 -2.33
N ASN A 152 -5.75 -19.96 -2.54
CA ASN A 152 -5.09 -20.69 -1.47
C ASN A 152 -3.99 -19.85 -0.80
N PRO A 153 -4.24 -19.29 0.41
CA PRO A 153 -3.26 -18.45 1.09
C PRO A 153 -1.98 -19.20 1.47
N LEU A 154 -1.98 -20.53 1.52
CA LEU A 154 -0.79 -21.32 1.89
C LEU A 154 0.24 -21.44 0.76
N LEU A 155 -0.11 -21.07 -0.47
CA LEU A 155 0.81 -21.20 -1.62
C LEU A 155 1.75 -20.02 -1.77
N CYS A 156 1.37 -18.84 -1.29
CA CYS A 156 2.21 -17.65 -1.36
C CYS A 156 3.37 -17.73 -0.34
N SER A 157 4.49 -17.07 -0.64
CA SER A 157 5.68 -17.08 0.23
C SER A 157 5.38 -16.55 1.63
N PHE A 158 4.56 -15.50 1.72
CA PHE A 158 4.12 -14.94 2.99
C PHE A 158 3.26 -15.92 3.79
N GLY A 159 2.30 -16.61 3.16
CA GLY A 159 1.50 -17.64 3.80
C GLY A 159 2.34 -18.81 4.30
N LYS A 160 3.28 -19.31 3.50
CA LYS A 160 4.21 -20.37 3.95
C LYS A 160 4.96 -19.97 5.21
N TRP A 161 5.37 -18.71 5.32
CA TRP A 161 5.98 -18.17 6.52
C TRP A 161 4.98 -17.94 7.67
N LEU A 162 3.81 -17.38 7.38
CA LEU A 162 2.81 -17.07 8.40
C LEU A 162 2.37 -18.34 9.15
N TYR A 163 2.22 -19.46 8.45
CA TYR A 163 1.84 -20.74 9.04
C TYR A 163 3.03 -21.57 9.57
N SER A 164 4.26 -21.05 9.50
CA SER A 164 5.45 -21.69 10.05
C SER A 164 5.55 -21.50 11.57
N ALA A 165 6.50 -22.19 12.22
CA ALA A 165 6.73 -22.06 13.66
C ALA A 165 7.06 -20.61 14.07
N GLU A 166 7.68 -19.85 13.17
CA GLU A 166 8.02 -18.45 13.36
C GLU A 166 6.80 -17.52 13.24
N GLY A 167 5.82 -17.88 12.41
CA GLY A 167 4.63 -17.06 12.18
C GLY A 167 3.54 -17.26 13.23
N ILE A 168 3.38 -18.48 13.75
CA ILE A 168 2.33 -18.79 14.75
C ILE A 168 2.53 -18.08 16.09
N ILE A 169 3.75 -17.60 16.38
CA ILE A 169 4.06 -16.87 17.62
C ILE A 169 3.82 -15.36 17.50
N LEU A 170 3.40 -14.87 16.33
CA LEU A 170 3.18 -13.44 16.13
C LEU A 170 2.04 -12.91 17.00
N PRO A 171 2.17 -11.68 17.52
CA PRO A 171 1.04 -10.98 18.11
C PRO A 171 -0.07 -10.84 17.07
N ASN A 172 -1.32 -11.01 17.50
CA ASN A 172 -2.51 -10.96 16.63
C ASN A 172 -2.50 -11.94 15.45
N TYR A 173 -1.79 -13.09 15.58
CA TYR A 173 -1.67 -14.11 14.53
C TYR A 173 -3.01 -14.48 13.86
N LEU A 174 -4.06 -14.71 14.65
CA LEU A 174 -5.37 -15.10 14.12
C LEU A 174 -6.00 -14.04 13.21
N GLU A 175 -5.91 -12.77 13.60
CA GLU A 175 -6.40 -11.63 12.80
C GLU A 175 -5.60 -11.51 11.49
N LEU A 176 -4.28 -11.70 11.56
CA LEU A 176 -3.43 -11.66 10.37
C LEU A 176 -3.74 -12.82 9.39
N VAL A 177 -3.99 -14.03 9.91
CA VAL A 177 -4.43 -15.19 9.12
C VAL A 177 -5.77 -14.93 8.46
N GLU A 178 -6.72 -14.35 9.19
CA GLU A 178 -8.05 -13.99 8.68
C GLU A 178 -7.95 -12.97 7.55
N LEU A 179 -7.29 -11.82 7.80
CA LEU A 179 -7.08 -10.77 6.78
C LEU A 179 -6.37 -11.30 5.53
N HIS A 180 -5.37 -12.16 5.71
CA HIS A 180 -4.64 -12.76 4.60
C HIS A 180 -5.51 -13.74 3.80
N GLY A 181 -6.33 -14.55 4.47
CA GLY A 181 -7.29 -15.43 3.81
C GLY A 181 -8.37 -14.66 3.04
N GLU A 182 -8.92 -13.59 3.62
CA GLU A 182 -9.86 -12.69 2.96
C GLU A 182 -9.24 -12.04 1.72
N PHE A 183 -7.98 -11.59 1.82
CA PHE A 183 -7.25 -11.02 0.69
C PHE A 183 -7.18 -12.01 -0.47
N HIS A 184 -6.75 -13.24 -0.21
CA HIS A 184 -6.60 -14.28 -1.24
C HIS A 184 -7.94 -14.68 -1.86
N LYS A 185 -9.00 -14.78 -1.05
CA LYS A 185 -10.35 -15.04 -1.55
C LYS A 185 -10.81 -13.94 -2.51
N GLU A 186 -10.62 -12.67 -2.15
CA GLU A 186 -11.05 -11.57 -3.02
C GLU A 186 -10.15 -11.42 -4.25
N ALA A 187 -8.84 -11.66 -4.12
CA ALA A 187 -7.92 -11.71 -5.26
C ALA A 187 -8.33 -12.80 -6.26
N ALA A 188 -8.71 -13.98 -5.78
CA ALA A 188 -9.20 -15.07 -6.63
C ALA A 188 -10.52 -14.71 -7.35
N ASN A 189 -11.45 -14.04 -6.66
CA ASN A 189 -12.70 -13.54 -7.27
C ASN A 189 -12.40 -12.56 -8.41
N ILE A 190 -11.53 -11.58 -8.15
CA ILE A 190 -11.12 -10.57 -9.15
C ILE A 190 -10.44 -11.25 -10.35
N LEU A 191 -9.55 -12.20 -10.07
CA LEU A 191 -8.87 -12.97 -11.10
C LEU A 191 -9.85 -13.79 -11.94
N HIS A 192 -10.82 -14.46 -11.32
CA HIS A 192 -11.87 -15.20 -12.02
C HIS A 192 -12.62 -14.29 -12.99
N LEU A 193 -13.12 -13.14 -12.51
CA LEU A 193 -13.82 -12.16 -13.33
C LEU A 193 -12.95 -11.63 -14.49
N ALA A 194 -11.67 -11.42 -14.23
CA ALA A 194 -10.73 -11.00 -15.27
C ALA A 194 -10.60 -12.06 -16.39
N LEU A 195 -10.47 -13.34 -16.02
CA LEU A 195 -10.30 -14.44 -16.95
C LEU A 195 -11.59 -14.84 -17.68
N THR A 196 -12.77 -14.55 -17.11
CA THR A 196 -14.08 -14.75 -17.76
C THR A 196 -14.50 -13.58 -18.66
N GLY A 197 -13.70 -12.50 -18.72
CA GLY A 197 -13.97 -11.33 -19.53
C GLY A 197 -14.88 -10.29 -18.86
N GLU A 198 -15.23 -10.47 -17.59
CA GLU A 198 -16.02 -9.55 -16.77
C GLU A 198 -15.17 -8.38 -16.23
N SER A 199 -14.43 -7.74 -17.13
CA SER A 199 -13.41 -6.73 -16.80
C SER A 199 -13.98 -5.54 -16.02
N SER A 200 -15.20 -5.09 -16.32
CA SER A 200 -15.83 -3.96 -15.61
C SER A 200 -16.07 -4.26 -14.13
N GLU A 201 -16.53 -5.46 -13.80
CA GLU A 201 -16.77 -5.89 -12.41
C GLU A 201 -15.44 -6.12 -11.69
N ALA A 202 -14.46 -6.74 -12.36
CA ALA A 202 -13.11 -6.89 -11.81
C ALA A 202 -12.46 -5.53 -11.49
N ILE A 203 -12.62 -4.54 -12.38
CA ILE A 203 -12.16 -3.17 -12.15
C ILE A 203 -12.87 -2.56 -10.94
N ALA A 204 -14.19 -2.70 -10.83
CA ALA A 204 -14.97 -2.16 -9.72
C ALA A 204 -14.48 -2.72 -8.37
N ARG A 205 -14.21 -4.03 -8.31
CA ARG A 205 -13.69 -4.71 -7.12
C ARG A 205 -12.27 -4.32 -6.73
N MET A 206 -11.50 -3.74 -7.64
CA MET A 206 -10.17 -3.20 -7.33
C MET A 206 -10.17 -1.69 -7.03
N GLN A 207 -11.31 -1.00 -7.19
CA GLN A 207 -11.37 0.45 -6.96
C GLN A 207 -11.11 0.82 -5.51
N LEU A 208 -10.69 2.07 -5.31
CA LEU A 208 -10.50 2.63 -3.99
C LEU A 208 -11.83 2.63 -3.22
N GLY A 209 -11.82 2.06 -2.01
CA GLY A 209 -13.02 1.89 -1.19
C GLY A 209 -13.78 0.58 -1.40
N SER A 210 -13.37 -0.25 -2.35
CA SER A 210 -13.80 -1.65 -2.45
C SER A 210 -13.33 -2.48 -1.25
N ASP A 211 -13.92 -3.66 -1.07
CA ASP A 211 -13.46 -4.63 -0.08
C ASP A 211 -12.01 -5.03 -0.28
N PHE A 212 -11.59 -5.31 -1.53
CA PHE A 212 -10.19 -5.62 -1.84
C PHE A 212 -9.25 -4.48 -1.42
N SER A 213 -9.61 -3.23 -1.74
CA SER A 213 -8.81 -2.06 -1.34
C SER A 213 -8.73 -1.93 0.18
N ARG A 214 -9.82 -2.18 0.91
CA ARG A 214 -9.86 -2.13 2.38
C ARG A 214 -9.02 -3.24 3.00
N ILE A 215 -9.27 -4.50 2.63
CA ILE A 215 -8.55 -5.68 3.11
C ILE A 215 -7.05 -5.55 2.84
N SER A 216 -6.67 -5.17 1.61
CA SER A 216 -5.26 -4.97 1.25
C SER A 216 -4.60 -3.86 2.08
N SER A 217 -5.34 -2.80 2.44
CA SER A 217 -4.79 -1.72 3.27
C SER A 217 -4.58 -2.18 4.71
N ASN A 218 -5.58 -2.84 5.29
CA ASN A 218 -5.52 -3.37 6.65
C ASN A 218 -4.39 -4.40 6.78
N LEU A 219 -4.19 -5.26 5.77
CA LEU A 219 -3.09 -6.21 5.75
C LEU A 219 -1.72 -5.52 5.74
N ILE A 220 -1.55 -4.47 4.92
CA ILE A 220 -0.29 -3.68 4.90
C ILE A 220 -0.06 -3.00 6.26
N ASP A 221 -1.09 -2.43 6.87
CA ASP A 221 -0.97 -1.78 8.18
C ASP A 221 -0.54 -2.78 9.25
N LYS A 222 -1.20 -3.96 9.29
CA LYS A 222 -0.86 -5.02 10.23
C LYS A 222 0.57 -5.54 10.04
N LEU A 223 1.01 -5.70 8.79
CA LEU A 223 2.38 -6.07 8.48
C LEU A 223 3.37 -5.00 8.96
N ALA A 224 3.06 -3.72 8.79
CA ALA A 224 3.91 -2.63 9.26
C ALA A 224 3.99 -2.57 10.80
N GLU A 225 2.88 -2.81 11.51
CA GLU A 225 2.80 -2.88 12.98
C GLU A 225 3.66 -4.00 13.56
N ILE A 226 3.56 -5.22 13.01
CA ILE A 226 4.39 -6.35 13.47
C ILE A 226 5.87 -6.03 13.25
N GLY A 227 6.21 -5.23 12.25
CA GLY A 227 7.59 -4.76 12.00
C GLY A 227 8.11 -3.80 13.06
N GLN A 228 7.23 -3.15 13.81
CA GLN A 228 7.59 -2.34 14.97
C GLN A 228 7.82 -3.22 16.20
N GLU A 229 6.96 -4.22 16.42
CA GLU A 229 6.96 -5.07 17.62
C GLU A 229 8.04 -6.15 17.61
N THR A 230 8.23 -6.86 16.49
CA THR A 230 9.22 -7.95 16.38
C THR A 230 10.68 -7.49 16.46
N ASN A 231 10.93 -6.19 16.33
CA ASN A 231 12.25 -5.61 16.54
C ASN A 231 12.50 -5.18 18.01
N CYS A 232 11.51 -5.33 18.89
CA CYS A 232 11.61 -5.00 20.32
C CYS A 232 12.15 -6.17 21.18
N GLU A 233 12.19 -7.40 20.64
CA GLU A 233 12.60 -8.61 21.38
C GLU A 233 14.04 -9.10 21.11
N LEU A 234 14.92 -8.24 20.57
CA LEU A 234 16.36 -8.52 20.40
C LEU A 234 17.23 -7.31 20.81
#